data_AF-A0A5K1E5W1-F1
#
_entry.id   AF-A0A5K1E5W1-F1
#
_cell.length_a   1.000
_cell.length_b   1.000
_cell.length_c   1.000
_cell.angle_alpha   90.00
_cell.angle_beta   90.00
_cell.angle_gamma   90.00
#
_symmetry.space_group_name_H-M   'P 1'
#
loop_
_entity.id
_entity.type
_entity.pdbx_description
1 polymer ?
#
loop_
_entity_poly.entity_id
_entity_poly.type
_entity_poly.pdbx_seq_one_letter_code
_entity_poly.pdbx_strand_id
1 'polypeptide(L)'
;LRSESQDLPHAPFTSPLSLSQFSTAIASMFILFSFFILFTRFSAAIAENNVKAMFIFGDSLVDAGNSDFLETPYKCNYFPYGVDFSSGSTGRCRNGRTSADILGQLLGLPHLLPVFYDPHTKGSSILAGVNYASLGAGILDSTQQS
;
A
#
# COMPACT_ATOMS: atom_id res chain seq x y z
N LEU A 1 -54.03 -44.44 42.89
CA LEU A 1 -53.31 -43.84 41.75
C LEU A 1 -52.23 -42.95 42.32
N ARG A 2 -50.97 -43.41 42.25
CA ARG A 2 -49.79 -42.81 42.88
C ARG A 2 -49.33 -41.66 41.99
N SER A 3 -49.38 -40.42 42.47
CA SER A 3 -48.84 -39.28 41.71
C SER A 3 -47.33 -39.25 41.86
N GLU A 4 -46.63 -39.59 40.78
CA GLU A 4 -45.18 -39.46 40.64
C GLU A 4 -44.87 -37.96 40.55
N SER A 5 -44.32 -37.38 41.62
CA SER A 5 -43.77 -36.02 41.60
C SER A 5 -42.47 -36.06 40.80
N GLN A 6 -42.49 -35.53 39.59
CA GLN A 6 -41.30 -35.32 38.78
C GLN A 6 -40.34 -34.38 39.52
N ASP A 7 -39.27 -34.94 40.09
CA ASP A 7 -38.15 -34.19 40.61
C ASP A 7 -37.46 -33.50 39.43
N LEU A 8 -37.69 -32.19 39.28
CA LEU A 8 -36.92 -31.36 38.36
C LEU A 8 -35.45 -31.42 38.77
N PRO A 9 -34.50 -31.71 37.86
CA PRO A 9 -33.09 -31.69 38.19
C PRO A 9 -32.72 -30.29 38.70
N HIS A 10 -32.35 -30.20 39.98
CA HIS A 10 -31.85 -28.97 40.57
C HIS A 10 -30.62 -28.53 39.78
N ALA A 11 -30.71 -27.37 39.12
CA ALA A 11 -29.57 -26.77 38.46
C ALA A 11 -28.42 -26.66 39.48
N PRO A 12 -27.20 -27.10 39.16
CA PRO A 12 -26.10 -27.08 40.11
C PRO A 12 -25.86 -25.64 40.58
N PHE A 13 -25.94 -25.45 41.90
CA PHE A 13 -25.61 -24.18 42.55
C PHE A 13 -24.12 -23.94 42.38
N THR A 14 -23.75 -23.05 41.44
CA THR A 14 -22.36 -22.62 41.29
C THR A 14 -22.02 -21.74 42.48
N SER A 15 -21.01 -22.13 43.25
CA SER A 15 -20.52 -21.32 44.36
C SER A 15 -19.90 -20.02 43.83
N PRO A 16 -20.06 -18.89 44.54
CA PRO A 16 -19.41 -17.64 44.15
C PRO A 16 -17.89 -17.81 44.15
N LEU A 17 -17.21 -17.13 43.23
CA LEU A 17 -15.75 -17.13 43.13
C LEU A 17 -15.10 -16.65 44.45
N SER A 18 -13.97 -17.24 44.81
CA SER A 18 -13.17 -16.81 45.96
C SER A 18 -12.37 -15.53 45.66
N LEU A 19 -12.02 -14.78 46.71
CA LEU A 19 -11.15 -13.59 46.60
C LEU A 19 -9.82 -13.86 45.86
N SER A 20 -9.27 -15.07 46.03
CA SER A 20 -8.04 -15.48 45.32
C SER A 20 -8.28 -15.61 43.81
N GLN A 21 -9.44 -16.13 43.39
CA GLN A 21 -9.82 -16.27 41.98
C GLN A 21 -10.10 -14.90 41.34
N PHE A 22 -10.66 -13.95 42.10
CA PHE A 22 -10.79 -12.57 41.62
C PHE A 22 -9.42 -11.89 41.42
N SER A 23 -8.49 -12.08 42.36
CA SER A 23 -7.13 -11.53 42.25
C SER A 23 -6.35 -12.12 41.06
N THR A 24 -6.41 -13.44 40.85
CA THR A 24 -5.75 -14.08 39.70
C THR A 24 -6.40 -13.68 38.37
N ALA A 25 -7.72 -13.49 38.33
CA ALA A 25 -8.41 -12.98 37.14
C ALA A 25 -7.94 -11.57 36.77
N ILE A 26 -7.85 -10.66 37.76
CA ILE A 26 -7.35 -9.30 37.55
C ILE A 26 -5.90 -9.31 37.04
N ALA A 27 -5.02 -10.10 37.66
CA ALA A 27 -3.62 -10.24 37.21
C ALA A 27 -3.53 -10.78 35.78
N SER A 28 -4.35 -11.78 35.43
CA SER A 28 -4.42 -12.34 34.08
C SER A 28 -4.89 -11.31 33.05
N MET A 29 -5.87 -10.46 33.40
CA MET A 29 -6.32 -9.37 32.53
C MET A 29 -5.20 -8.34 32.28
N PHE A 30 -4.41 -7.98 33.29
CA PHE A 30 -3.26 -7.09 33.09
C PHE A 30 -2.19 -7.71 32.19
N ILE A 31 -1.90 -9.01 32.36
CA ILE A 31 -0.94 -9.73 31.51
C ILE A 31 -1.43 -9.76 30.06
N LEU A 32 -2.69 -10.13 29.82
CA LEU A 32 -3.29 -10.15 28.48
C LEU A 32 -3.31 -8.76 27.84
N PHE A 33 -3.63 -7.72 28.60
CA PHE A 33 -3.58 -6.34 28.12
C PHE A 33 -2.15 -5.92 27.75
N SER A 34 -1.16 -6.28 28.56
CA SER A 34 0.25 -6.03 28.25
C SER A 34 0.70 -6.74 26.97
N PHE A 35 0.30 -8.00 26.77
CA PHE A 35 0.59 -8.73 25.54
C PHE A 35 -0.13 -8.13 24.33
N PHE A 36 -1.37 -7.67 24.48
CA PHE A 36 -2.10 -6.97 23.42
C PHE A 36 -1.41 -5.66 23.03
N ILE A 37 -0.95 -4.87 24.01
CA ILE A 37 -0.15 -3.67 23.76
C ILE A 37 1.16 -4.04 23.06
N LEU A 38 1.89 -5.06 23.51
CA LEU A 38 3.14 -5.46 22.88
C LEU A 38 2.93 -5.95 21.44
N PHE A 39 1.88 -6.73 21.20
CA PHE A 39 1.51 -7.24 19.89
C PHE A 39 1.15 -6.11 18.90
N THR A 40 0.37 -5.12 19.35
CA THR A 40 0.03 -3.96 18.52
C THR A 40 1.26 -3.11 18.18
N ARG A 41 2.20 -2.93 19.13
CA ARG A 41 3.47 -2.23 18.89
C ARG A 41 4.38 -2.99 17.91
N PHE A 42 4.50 -4.30 18.08
CA PHE A 42 5.31 -5.14 17.19
C PHE A 42 4.76 -5.15 15.76
N SER A 43 3.43 -5.27 15.63
CA SER A 43 2.76 -5.21 14.32
C SER A 43 2.96 -3.86 13.63
N ALA A 44 2.89 -2.75 14.39
CA ALA A 44 3.13 -1.41 13.86
C ALA A 44 4.59 -1.21 13.40
N ALA A 45 5.57 -1.78 14.12
CA ALA A 45 6.98 -1.70 13.75
C ALA A 45 7.28 -2.47 12.44
N ILE A 46 6.62 -3.59 12.20
CA ILE A 46 6.74 -4.34 10.93
C ILE A 46 6.06 -3.60 9.78
N ALA A 47 4.97 -2.88 10.06
CA ALA A 47 4.26 -2.08 9.07
C ALA A 47 4.99 -0.79 8.68
N GLU A 48 6.09 -0.45 9.35
CA GLU A 48 6.83 0.78 9.09
C GLU A 48 7.58 0.67 7.75
N ASN A 49 7.04 1.35 6.73
CA ASN A 49 7.68 1.40 5.43
C ASN A 49 8.87 2.36 5.48
N ASN A 50 10.08 1.81 5.37
CA ASN A 50 11.33 2.56 5.41
C ASN A 50 11.77 3.12 4.06
N VAL A 51 11.01 2.87 2.97
CA VAL A 51 11.34 3.44 1.68
C VAL A 51 11.04 4.95 1.69
N LYS A 52 12.10 5.75 1.50
CA LYS A 52 12.00 7.22 1.46
C LYS A 52 11.92 7.76 0.04
N ALA A 53 12.43 7.03 -0.94
CA ALA A 53 12.42 7.42 -2.34
C ALA A 53 12.46 6.23 -3.28
N MET A 54 11.99 6.41 -4.51
CA MET A 54 12.10 5.44 -5.60
C MET A 54 12.48 6.15 -6.91
N PHE A 55 13.50 5.65 -7.60
CA PHE A 55 13.92 6.20 -8.90
C PHE A 55 13.62 5.16 -9.97
N ILE A 56 12.81 5.55 -10.96
CA ILE A 56 12.30 4.63 -11.98
C ILE A 56 13.08 4.86 -13.28
N PHE A 57 13.64 3.80 -13.84
CA PHE A 57 14.30 3.80 -15.15
C PHE A 57 13.68 2.69 -15.99
N GLY A 58 13.58 2.90 -17.30
CA GLY A 58 13.03 1.90 -18.20
C GLY A 58 12.43 2.50 -19.46
N ASP A 59 11.57 1.71 -20.09
CA ASP A 59 10.92 2.01 -21.35
C ASP A 59 9.43 2.38 -21.17
N SER A 60 8.66 2.24 -22.26
CA SER A 60 7.21 2.44 -22.28
C SER A 60 6.40 1.73 -21.21
N LEU A 61 6.88 0.61 -20.65
CA LEU A 61 6.18 -0.15 -19.62
C LEU A 61 6.08 0.60 -18.28
N VAL A 62 7.02 1.50 -18.03
CA VAL A 62 7.13 2.27 -16.79
C VAL A 62 7.28 3.78 -17.01
N ASP A 63 7.23 4.26 -18.26
CA ASP A 63 7.16 5.69 -18.55
C ASP A 63 5.88 6.30 -17.97
N ALA A 64 6.07 7.37 -17.20
CA ALA A 64 5.01 8.15 -16.56
C ALA A 64 4.59 9.38 -17.36
N GLY A 65 5.10 9.56 -18.58
CA GLY A 65 4.85 10.70 -19.46
C GLY A 65 6.08 11.58 -19.73
N ASN A 66 7.29 11.11 -19.44
CA ASN A 66 8.53 11.84 -19.77
C ASN A 66 8.61 12.17 -21.26
N SER A 67 8.20 11.22 -22.09
CA SER A 67 8.30 11.35 -23.54
C SER A 67 7.43 12.47 -24.09
N ASP A 68 6.40 12.94 -23.37
CA ASP A 68 5.58 14.09 -23.78
C ASP A 68 6.36 15.39 -23.82
N PHE A 69 7.44 15.51 -23.04
CA PHE A 69 8.33 16.67 -22.98
C PHE A 69 9.50 16.63 -23.98
N LEU A 70 9.61 15.55 -24.76
CA LEU A 70 10.69 15.34 -25.74
C LEU A 70 10.19 15.53 -27.18
N GLU A 71 11.08 15.92 -28.09
CA GLU A 71 10.82 15.90 -29.53
C GLU A 71 10.97 14.46 -30.07
N THR A 72 9.89 13.68 -29.96
CA THR A 72 9.86 12.26 -30.34
C THR A 72 8.49 11.86 -30.91
N PRO A 73 8.42 10.92 -31.87
CA PRO A 73 7.16 10.37 -32.33
C PRO A 73 6.50 9.45 -31.30
N TYR A 74 7.25 8.95 -30.30
CA TYR A 74 6.71 8.10 -29.25
C TYR A 74 5.95 8.97 -28.24
N LYS A 75 4.62 9.00 -28.36
CA LYS A 75 3.70 9.73 -27.48
C LYS A 75 2.56 8.82 -27.05
N CYS A 76 2.02 9.08 -25.86
CA CYS A 76 0.80 8.41 -25.37
C CYS A 76 -0.17 9.40 -24.72
N ASN A 77 -0.06 10.70 -25.04
CA ASN A 77 -0.92 11.78 -24.57
C ASN A 77 -2.27 11.89 -25.31
N TYR A 78 -2.81 10.77 -25.81
CA TYR A 78 -4.05 10.74 -26.61
C TYR A 78 -4.96 9.56 -26.22
N PHE A 79 -6.25 9.64 -26.60
CA PHE A 79 -7.23 8.57 -26.37
C PHE A 79 -6.83 7.27 -27.09
N PRO A 80 -6.93 6.08 -26.47
CA PRO A 80 -7.66 5.75 -25.24
C PRO A 80 -6.86 5.83 -23.94
N TYR A 81 -5.61 6.31 -23.97
CA TYR A 81 -4.76 6.33 -22.79
C TYR A 81 -5.25 7.32 -21.72
N GLY A 82 -5.07 6.94 -20.46
CA GLY A 82 -5.47 7.72 -19.31
C GLY A 82 -6.96 7.74 -18.98
N VAL A 83 -7.80 6.87 -19.57
CA VAL A 83 -9.24 6.81 -19.27
C VAL A 83 -9.56 6.55 -17.79
N ASP A 84 -8.65 5.91 -17.03
CA ASP A 84 -8.82 5.68 -15.59
C ASP A 84 -8.33 6.88 -14.74
N PHE A 85 -7.69 7.89 -15.36
CA PHE A 85 -7.31 9.13 -14.70
C PHE A 85 -8.38 10.20 -14.94
N SER A 86 -8.78 10.90 -13.86
CA SER A 86 -9.76 12.00 -13.95
C SER A 86 -9.29 13.18 -14.81
N SER A 87 -7.98 13.35 -14.98
CA SER A 87 -7.36 14.38 -15.81
C SER A 87 -7.21 13.97 -17.29
N GLY A 88 -7.63 12.76 -17.68
CA GLY A 88 -7.39 12.20 -19.00
C GLY A 88 -5.96 11.68 -19.18
N SER A 89 -5.43 11.72 -20.40
CA SER A 89 -4.10 11.16 -20.67
C SER A 89 -2.99 11.86 -19.87
N THR A 90 -2.11 11.04 -19.29
CA THR A 90 -0.95 11.47 -18.50
C THR A 90 0.38 11.16 -19.19
N GLY A 91 0.35 10.74 -20.45
CA GLY A 91 1.55 10.29 -21.18
C GLY A 91 1.96 8.84 -20.92
N ARG A 92 1.31 8.15 -19.96
CA ARG A 92 1.41 6.70 -19.77
C ARG A 92 0.71 5.98 -20.91
N CYS A 93 1.37 5.00 -21.55
CA CYS A 93 0.77 4.16 -22.60
C CYS A 93 -0.20 3.10 -22.04
N ARG A 94 -1.11 3.52 -21.17
CA ARG A 94 -2.09 2.68 -20.46
C ARG A 94 -3.29 3.53 -20.02
N ASN A 95 -4.41 2.87 -19.71
CA ASN A 95 -5.61 3.52 -19.18
C ASN A 95 -5.40 4.19 -17.81
N GLY A 96 -4.58 3.59 -16.94
CA GLY A 96 -4.26 4.08 -15.60
C GLY A 96 -2.79 3.91 -15.23
N ARG A 97 -2.55 3.59 -13.96
CA ARG A 97 -1.22 3.47 -13.33
C ARG A 97 -0.35 2.37 -13.94
N THR A 98 0.95 2.65 -14.09
CA THR A 98 2.00 1.66 -14.43
C THR A 98 2.29 0.73 -13.25
N SER A 99 3.04 -0.35 -13.49
CA SER A 99 3.54 -1.21 -12.41
C SER A 99 4.41 -0.45 -11.41
N ALA A 100 5.19 0.52 -11.89
CA ALA A 100 6.03 1.37 -11.05
C ALA A 100 5.19 2.31 -10.17
N ASP A 101 4.10 2.89 -10.70
CA ASP A 101 3.18 3.71 -9.90
C ASP A 101 2.51 2.88 -8.78
N ILE A 102 2.07 1.66 -9.11
CA ILE A 102 1.45 0.74 -8.13
C ILE A 102 2.47 0.36 -7.06
N LEU A 103 3.71 0.05 -7.44
CA LEU A 103 4.77 -0.23 -6.50
C LEU A 103 5.05 0.97 -5.59
N GLY A 104 5.15 2.19 -6.14
CA GLY A 104 5.33 3.41 -5.36
C GLY A 104 4.22 3.62 -4.32
N GLN A 105 2.96 3.35 -4.71
CA GLN A 105 1.82 3.41 -3.81
C GLN A 105 1.91 2.36 -2.69
N LEU A 106 2.27 1.12 -3.01
CA LEU A 106 2.48 0.06 -2.01
C LEU A 106 3.67 0.40 -1.09
N LEU A 107 4.64 1.15 -1.60
CA LEU A 107 5.78 1.64 -0.85
C LEU A 107 5.48 2.89 0.01
N GLY A 108 4.25 3.39 0.03
CA GLY A 108 3.86 4.56 0.82
C GLY A 108 4.49 5.88 0.33
N LEU A 109 5.03 5.89 -0.89
CA LEU A 109 5.56 7.11 -1.53
C LEU A 109 4.41 8.00 -2.02
N PRO A 110 4.68 9.28 -2.37
CA PRO A 110 3.70 10.13 -3.02
C PRO A 110 3.05 9.44 -4.21
N HIS A 111 1.77 9.68 -4.42
CA HIS A 111 0.92 8.80 -5.21
C HIS A 111 1.46 8.55 -6.64
N LEU A 112 1.96 9.59 -7.30
CA LEU A 112 2.67 9.48 -8.58
C LEU A 112 3.97 10.26 -8.46
N LEU A 113 5.07 9.63 -8.80
CA LEU A 113 6.36 10.30 -8.84
C LEU A 113 6.42 11.27 -10.03
N PRO A 114 7.09 12.43 -9.86
CA PRO A 114 7.22 13.39 -10.94
C PRO A 114 8.08 12.81 -12.08
N VAL A 115 7.77 13.23 -13.30
CA VAL A 115 8.56 12.87 -14.50
C VAL A 115 9.76 13.78 -14.61
N PHE A 116 10.92 13.22 -14.94
CA PHE A 116 12.19 13.94 -15.00
C PHE A 116 12.19 15.13 -15.95
N TYR A 117 11.60 14.99 -17.14
CA TYR A 117 11.64 16.03 -18.17
C TYR A 117 10.65 17.19 -17.96
N ASP A 118 9.77 17.12 -16.95
CA ASP A 118 8.92 18.25 -16.60
C ASP A 118 9.79 19.39 -16.00
N PRO A 119 9.75 20.62 -16.55
CA PRO A 119 10.50 21.76 -16.02
C PRO A 119 10.21 22.09 -14.55
N HIS A 120 9.07 21.64 -14.01
CA HIS A 120 8.66 21.80 -12.62
C HIS A 120 9.21 20.71 -11.68
N THR A 121 9.82 19.64 -12.21
CA THR A 121 10.45 18.56 -11.44
C THR A 121 11.81 19.00 -10.88
N LYS A 122 11.79 19.85 -9.85
CA LYS A 122 12.98 20.44 -9.22
C LYS A 122 12.80 20.61 -7.71
N GLY A 123 13.92 20.77 -7.00
CA GLY A 123 13.90 21.13 -5.58
C GLY A 123 13.36 20.02 -4.69
N SER A 124 12.34 20.32 -3.86
CA SER A 124 11.80 19.33 -2.93
C SER A 124 10.94 18.24 -3.59
N SER A 125 10.46 18.45 -4.83
CA SER A 125 9.58 17.49 -5.51
C SER A 125 10.29 16.17 -5.86
N ILE A 126 11.62 16.19 -5.98
CA ILE A 126 12.42 15.00 -6.32
C ILE A 126 12.83 14.16 -5.11
N LEU A 127 12.58 14.65 -3.89
CA LEU A 127 13.09 14.03 -2.66
C LEU A 127 12.50 12.64 -2.42
N ALA A 128 11.27 12.40 -2.88
CA ALA A 128 10.61 11.11 -2.80
C ALA A 128 10.87 10.22 -4.04
N GLY A 129 11.70 10.69 -4.98
CA GLY A 129 11.98 9.99 -6.21
C GLY A 129 11.51 10.69 -7.47
N VAL A 130 11.94 10.15 -8.62
CA VAL A 130 11.68 10.69 -9.95
C VAL A 130 11.55 9.53 -10.93
N ASN A 131 10.67 9.66 -11.93
CA ASN A 131 10.60 8.75 -13.05
C ASN A 131 11.45 9.27 -14.23
N TYR A 132 12.42 8.48 -14.67
CA TYR A 132 13.33 8.73 -15.80
C TYR A 132 13.05 7.83 -17.02
N ALA A 133 12.05 6.97 -16.96
CA ALA A 133 11.72 6.07 -18.05
C ALA A 133 11.21 6.82 -19.28
N SER A 134 11.43 6.29 -20.48
CA SER A 134 11.01 6.91 -21.74
C SER A 134 10.48 5.87 -22.72
N LEU A 135 9.41 6.19 -23.46
CA LEU A 135 8.76 5.30 -24.42
C LEU A 135 9.72 4.67 -25.44
N GLY A 136 10.74 5.40 -25.89
CA GLY A 136 11.73 4.94 -26.87
C GLY A 136 13.03 4.41 -26.27
N ALA A 137 13.09 4.21 -24.95
CA ALA A 137 14.31 3.72 -24.32
C ALA A 137 14.59 2.26 -24.73
N GLY A 138 15.86 1.97 -24.99
CA GLY A 138 16.35 0.63 -25.30
C GLY A 138 17.78 0.46 -24.83
N ILE A 139 18.23 -0.80 -24.70
CA ILE A 139 19.54 -1.12 -24.13
C ILE A 139 20.66 -0.97 -25.17
N LEU A 140 20.37 -1.22 -26.44
CA LEU A 140 21.35 -1.18 -27.53
C LEU A 140 21.13 0.05 -28.42
N ASP A 141 22.19 0.63 -28.96
CA ASP A 141 22.08 1.79 -29.86
C ASP A 141 21.19 1.51 -31.08
N SER A 142 21.18 0.26 -31.57
CA SER A 142 20.35 -0.17 -32.69
C SER A 142 18.85 -0.16 -32.39
N THR A 143 18.45 -0.24 -31.11
CA THR A 143 17.03 -0.23 -30.73
C THR A 143 16.37 1.14 -30.88
N GLN A 144 17.15 2.20 -31.06
CA GLN A 144 16.65 3.56 -31.33
C GLN A 144 16.51 3.88 -32.82
N GLN A 145 16.87 2.94 -33.72
CA GLN A 145 16.95 3.17 -35.17
C GLN A 145 15.76 2.61 -35.97
N SER A 146 14.71 2.09 -35.32
CA SER A 146 13.53 1.50 -35.99
C SER A 146 12.34 2.43 -36.09
#